data_AF-A0A7J7T8F9-F1
#
_entry.id   AF-A0A7J7T8F9-F1
#
_cell.length_a   1.000
_cell.length_b   1.000
_cell.length_c   1.000
_cell.angle_alpha   90.00
_cell.angle_beta   90.00
_cell.angle_gamma   90.00
#
_symmetry.space_group_name_H-M   'P 1'
#
loop_
_entity.id
_entity.type
_entity.pdbx_description
1 polymer ?
#
loop_
_entity_poly.entity_id
_entity_poly.type
_entity_poly.pdbx_seq_one_letter_code
_entity_poly.pdbx_strand_id
1 'polypeptide(L)'
;MSMVANLLYEKRFGPYYTEPVIAGLDPKTFQPFICSLDLIGCPMVTDDFVVSGTCAEQMYGMCESLWEPDMDPEHLFETISQAMLNAVDRDAVSGMGVVVHVIEKDKITTRTLKARMD
;
A
#
# COMPACT_ATOMS: atom_id res chain seq x y z
N MET A 1 -7.08 10.36 -7.05
CA MET A 1 -8.01 10.17 -5.90
C MET A 1 -9.48 10.44 -6.26
N SER A 2 -9.87 11.68 -6.62
CA SER A 2 -11.29 12.06 -6.75
C SER A 2 -12.11 11.26 -7.78
N MET A 3 -11.47 10.80 -8.86
CA MET A 3 -12.12 9.92 -9.85
C MET A 3 -12.56 8.57 -9.24
N VAL A 4 -11.68 7.95 -8.44
CA VAL A 4 -11.94 6.64 -7.81
C VAL A 4 -13.00 6.78 -6.71
N ALA A 5 -12.91 7.84 -5.90
CA ALA A 5 -13.90 8.14 -4.88
C ALA A 5 -15.32 8.27 -5.48
N ASN A 6 -15.46 9.02 -6.58
CA ASN A 6 -16.74 9.16 -7.26
C ASN A 6 -17.28 7.82 -7.78
N LEU A 7 -16.42 7.02 -8.42
CA LEU A 7 -16.79 5.70 -8.95
C LEU A 7 -17.29 4.75 -7.86
N LEU A 8 -16.66 4.75 -6.69
CA LEU A 8 -17.07 3.92 -5.55
C LEU A 8 -18.38 4.43 -4.94
N TYR A 9 -18.50 5.75 -4.77
CA TYR A 9 -19.68 6.37 -4.15
C TYR A 9 -20.94 6.26 -5.03
N GLU A 10 -20.80 6.24 -6.36
CA GLU A 10 -21.91 5.93 -7.29
C GLU A 10 -22.60 4.59 -6.98
N LYS A 11 -21.88 3.67 -6.33
CA LYS A 11 -22.37 2.35 -5.89
C LYS A 11 -22.66 2.29 -4.39
N ARG A 12 -23.01 3.40 -3.75
CA ARG A 12 -23.24 3.48 -2.30
C ARG A 12 -24.15 2.39 -1.71
N PHE A 13 -25.19 1.96 -2.40
CA PHE A 13 -26.16 0.95 -1.94
C PHE A 13 -25.96 -0.45 -2.53
N GLY A 14 -24.90 -0.64 -3.30
CA GLY A 14 -24.48 -1.92 -3.88
C GLY A 14 -23.01 -1.85 -4.23
N PRO A 15 -22.12 -1.72 -3.21
CA PRO A 15 -20.75 -1.31 -3.41
C PRO A 15 -19.90 -2.38 -4.09
N TYR A 16 -18.80 -1.93 -4.69
CA TYR A 16 -17.72 -2.85 -5.01
C TYR A 16 -16.99 -3.23 -3.72
N TYR A 17 -16.81 -4.51 -3.46
CA TYR A 17 -16.09 -5.01 -2.28
C TYR A 17 -14.58 -4.92 -2.50
N THR A 18 -14.07 -3.70 -2.59
CA THR A 18 -12.64 -3.39 -2.75
C THR A 18 -12.31 -2.10 -2.02
N GLU A 19 -11.14 -2.04 -1.43
CA GLU A 19 -10.62 -0.87 -0.72
C GLU A 19 -9.28 -0.49 -1.37
N PRO A 20 -9.26 0.46 -2.31
CA PRO A 20 -8.06 0.73 -3.08
C PRO A 20 -7.03 1.53 -2.28
N VAL A 21 -5.76 1.22 -2.54
CA VAL A 21 -4.60 2.04 -2.17
C VAL A 21 -4.01 2.64 -3.45
N ILE A 22 -3.69 3.93 -3.42
CA ILE A 22 -3.08 4.66 -4.54
C ILE A 22 -1.74 5.20 -4.05
N ALA A 23 -0.68 4.91 -4.79
CA ALA A 23 0.66 5.48 -4.58
C ALA A 23 1.19 6.05 -5.89
N GLY A 24 1.90 7.17 -5.82
CA GLY A 24 2.53 7.76 -7.00
C GLY A 24 3.31 9.03 -6.69
N LEU A 25 3.87 9.62 -7.73
CA LEU A 25 4.57 10.91 -7.68
C LEU A 25 3.78 11.93 -8.50
N ASP A 26 3.75 13.19 -8.06
CA ASP A 26 3.21 14.28 -8.88
C ASP A 26 3.97 14.36 -10.22
N PRO A 27 3.28 14.44 -11.37
CA PRO A 27 3.91 14.37 -12.69
C PRO A 27 4.83 15.57 -13.02
N LYS A 28 4.78 16.66 -12.23
CA LYS A 28 5.59 17.86 -12.43
C LYS A 28 6.57 18.09 -11.31
N THR A 29 6.11 17.99 -10.05
CA THR A 29 6.92 18.28 -8.86
C THR A 29 7.62 17.04 -8.31
N PHE A 30 7.17 15.84 -8.70
CA PHE A 30 7.63 14.56 -8.16
C PHE A 30 7.43 14.41 -6.65
N GLN A 31 6.51 15.18 -6.06
CA GLN A 31 6.13 15.00 -4.67
C GLN A 31 5.42 13.65 -4.49
N PRO A 32 5.82 12.82 -3.51
CA PRO A 32 5.13 11.59 -3.20
C PRO A 32 3.68 11.83 -2.76
N PHE A 33 2.80 10.92 -3.16
CA PHE A 33 1.41 10.92 -2.75
C PHE A 33 0.96 9.49 -2.50
N ILE A 34 0.38 9.26 -1.33
CA ILE A 34 -0.29 8.02 -0.96
C ILE A 34 -1.69 8.31 -0.43
N CYS A 35 -2.65 7.45 -0.76
CA CYS A 35 -3.96 7.46 -0.13
C CYS A 35 -4.63 6.10 -0.16
N SER A 36 -5.57 5.86 0.74
CA SER A 36 -6.52 4.76 0.66
C SER A 36 -7.95 5.28 0.51
N LEU A 37 -8.84 4.40 0.08
CA LEU A 37 -10.27 4.66 0.10
C LEU A 37 -11.01 3.46 0.70
N ASP A 38 -12.08 3.71 1.46
CA ASP A 38 -13.02 2.66 1.82
C ASP A 38 -13.85 2.20 0.61
N LEU A 39 -14.63 1.12 0.78
CA LEU A 39 -15.45 0.54 -0.29
C LEU A 39 -16.58 1.43 -0.81
N ILE A 40 -16.85 2.57 -0.16
CA ILE A 40 -17.82 3.57 -0.62
C ILE A 40 -17.17 4.89 -1.04
N GLY A 41 -15.83 4.96 -1.10
CA GLY A 41 -15.10 6.08 -1.65
C GLY A 41 -14.76 7.20 -0.66
N CYS A 42 -14.72 6.94 0.65
CA CYS A 42 -14.17 7.87 1.63
C CYS A 42 -12.63 7.91 1.50
N PRO A 43 -12.02 9.04 1.07
CA PRO A 43 -10.57 9.10 0.89
C PRO A 43 -9.84 9.41 2.18
N MET A 44 -8.67 8.77 2.38
CA MET A 44 -7.74 9.04 3.47
C MET A 44 -6.34 9.26 2.91
N VAL A 45 -5.77 10.44 3.10
CA VAL A 45 -4.40 10.81 2.70
C VAL A 45 -3.53 10.85 3.95
N THR A 46 -2.34 10.25 3.88
CA THR A 46 -1.36 10.24 4.98
C THR A 46 0.04 10.53 4.43
N ASP A 47 0.96 10.88 5.34
CA ASP A 47 2.35 11.21 5.00
C ASP A 47 3.31 10.03 5.26
N ASP A 48 2.83 8.96 5.89
CA ASP A 48 3.61 7.81 6.35
C ASP A 48 3.35 6.54 5.53
N PHE A 49 2.20 5.89 5.75
CA PHE A 49 1.78 4.67 5.08
C PHE A 49 0.25 4.54 5.04
N VAL A 50 -0.23 3.67 4.15
CA VAL A 50 -1.63 3.22 4.11
C VAL A 50 -1.64 1.71 3.86
N VAL A 51 -2.61 1.00 4.43
CA VAL A 51 -2.73 -0.46 4.33
C VAL A 51 -4.17 -0.84 3.98
N SER A 52 -4.35 -1.97 3.29
CA SER A 52 -5.67 -2.54 3.00
C SER A 52 -5.54 -4.04 2.74
N GLY A 53 -6.52 -4.83 3.19
CA GLY A 53 -6.56 -6.29 3.04
C GLY A 53 -6.96 -7.00 4.32
N THR A 54 -6.96 -8.33 4.28
CA THR A 54 -7.36 -9.20 5.41
C THR A 54 -6.40 -9.13 6.60
N CYS A 55 -5.13 -8.79 6.37
CA CYS A 55 -4.07 -8.67 7.37
C CYS A 55 -3.76 -7.23 7.80
N ALA A 56 -4.75 -6.31 7.70
CA ALA A 56 -4.55 -4.90 7.99
C ALA A 56 -3.98 -4.63 9.40
N GLU A 57 -4.48 -5.32 10.43
CA GLU A 57 -4.00 -5.15 11.82
C GLU A 57 -2.51 -5.51 11.97
N GLN A 58 -2.08 -6.58 11.32
CA GLN A 58 -0.69 -7.02 11.30
C GLN A 58 0.19 -6.03 10.54
N MET A 59 -0.29 -5.53 9.39
CA MET A 59 0.42 -4.51 8.61
C MET A 59 0.59 -3.22 9.39
N TYR A 60 -0.45 -2.75 10.12
CA TYR A 60 -0.33 -1.59 11.01
C TYR A 60 0.79 -1.78 12.03
N GLY A 61 0.82 -2.93 12.73
CA GLY A 61 1.85 -3.19 13.74
C GLY A 61 3.27 -3.15 13.17
N MET A 62 3.46 -3.68 11.97
CA MET A 62 4.77 -3.67 11.29
C MET A 62 5.15 -2.27 10.80
N CYS A 63 4.24 -1.56 10.13
CA CYS A 63 4.51 -0.24 9.58
C CYS A 63 4.79 0.79 10.67
N GLU A 64 4.02 0.80 11.76
CA GLU A 64 4.25 1.67 12.93
C GLU A 64 5.63 1.46 13.57
N SER A 65 6.15 0.23 13.49
CA SER A 65 7.43 -0.12 14.12
C SER A 65 8.65 0.17 13.23
N LEU A 66 8.47 0.14 11.91
CA LEU A 66 9.58 0.16 10.94
C LEU A 66 9.65 1.43 10.10
N TRP A 67 8.54 2.17 9.98
CA TRP A 67 8.51 3.37 9.16
C TRP A 67 9.31 4.50 9.81
N GLU A 68 10.08 5.20 8.98
CA GLU A 68 10.80 6.41 9.35
C GLU A 68 10.57 7.49 8.28
N PRO A 69 10.58 8.78 8.65
CA PRO A 69 10.53 9.86 7.66
C PRO A 69 11.81 9.89 6.81
N ASP A 70 11.68 10.36 5.56
CA ASP A 70 12.81 10.62 4.64
C ASP A 70 13.71 9.40 4.33
N MET A 71 13.15 8.18 4.32
CA MET A 71 13.86 6.98 3.87
C MET A 71 14.30 7.09 2.39
N ASP A 72 15.54 6.68 2.10
CA ASP A 72 15.99 6.50 0.72
C ASP A 72 15.32 5.27 0.06
N PRO A 73 15.37 5.14 -1.29
CA PRO A 73 14.65 4.07 -2.00
C PRO A 73 15.01 2.64 -1.60
N GLU A 74 16.25 2.37 -1.19
CA GLU A 74 16.66 1.02 -0.81
C GLU A 74 16.25 0.71 0.63
N HIS A 75 16.39 1.66 1.55
CA HIS A 75 15.85 1.53 2.90
C HIS A 75 14.32 1.40 2.87
N LEU A 76 13.62 2.21 2.06
CA LEU A 76 12.17 2.10 1.88
C LEU A 76 11.78 0.72 1.34
N PHE A 77 12.53 0.19 0.37
CA PHE A 77 12.32 -1.16 -0.16
C PHE A 77 12.46 -2.23 0.92
N GLU A 78 13.51 -2.16 1.75
CA GLU A 78 13.70 -3.12 2.84
C GLU A 78 12.60 -3.00 3.90
N THR A 79 12.23 -1.76 4.29
CA THR A 79 11.15 -1.50 5.26
C THR A 79 9.82 -2.09 4.80
N ILE A 80 9.38 -1.81 3.57
CA ILE A 80 8.11 -2.37 3.06
C ILE A 80 8.19 -3.88 2.85
N SER A 81 9.36 -4.40 2.47
CA SER A 81 9.57 -5.85 2.29
C SER A 81 9.44 -6.59 3.62
N GLN A 82 10.09 -6.09 4.67
CA GLN A 82 9.98 -6.66 6.01
C GLN A 82 8.55 -6.52 6.56
N ALA A 83 7.91 -5.37 6.38
CA ALA A 83 6.55 -5.17 6.85
C ALA A 83 5.58 -6.16 6.20
N MET A 84 5.64 -6.31 4.87
CA MET A 84 4.79 -7.24 4.14
C MET A 84 5.05 -8.69 4.51
N LEU A 85 6.30 -9.16 4.46
CA LEU A 85 6.63 -10.56 4.73
C LEU A 85 6.18 -11.00 6.12
N ASN A 86 6.47 -10.20 7.15
CA ASN A 86 6.11 -10.54 8.53
C ASN A 86 4.58 -10.45 8.78
N ALA A 87 3.89 -9.53 8.11
CA ALA A 87 2.44 -9.39 8.25
C ALA A 87 1.68 -10.53 7.55
N VAL A 88 2.03 -10.85 6.29
CA VAL A 88 1.33 -11.90 5.53
C VAL A 88 1.62 -13.29 6.07
N ASP A 89 2.81 -13.53 6.63
CA ASP A 89 3.14 -14.81 7.30
C ASP A 89 2.28 -15.06 8.58
N ARG A 90 1.53 -14.05 9.03
CA ARG A 90 0.56 -14.14 10.14
C ARG A 90 -0.90 -14.15 9.70
N ASP A 91 -1.17 -14.20 8.40
CA ASP A 91 -2.52 -14.29 7.86
C ASP A 91 -2.67 -15.52 6.95
N ALA A 92 -3.65 -16.36 7.24
CA ALA A 92 -3.84 -17.63 6.54
C ALA A 92 -4.31 -17.47 5.09
N VAL A 93 -4.92 -16.33 4.75
CA VAL A 93 -5.49 -16.08 3.40
C VAL A 93 -4.70 -15.04 2.59
N SER A 94 -3.53 -14.63 3.09
CA SER A 94 -2.57 -13.77 2.39
C SER A 94 -1.21 -14.48 2.29
N GLY A 95 -0.41 -14.17 1.27
CA GLY A 95 0.91 -14.77 1.07
C GLY A 95 1.11 -15.23 -0.37
N MET A 96 1.76 -16.39 -0.56
CA MET A 96 2.09 -16.97 -1.87
C MET A 96 3.00 -16.08 -2.73
N GLY A 97 3.88 -15.33 -2.07
CA GLY A 97 4.76 -14.34 -2.70
C GLY A 97 4.36 -12.90 -2.40
N VAL A 98 5.32 -11.99 -2.57
CA VAL A 98 5.11 -10.55 -2.45
C VAL A 98 5.78 -9.87 -3.64
N VAL A 99 5.08 -8.94 -4.29
CA VAL A 99 5.64 -8.09 -5.35
C VAL A 99 5.71 -6.66 -4.83
N VAL A 100 6.88 -6.05 -4.97
CA VAL A 100 7.15 -4.68 -4.53
C VAL A 100 7.49 -3.83 -5.74
N HIS A 101 6.81 -2.69 -5.87
CA HIS A 101 7.11 -1.66 -6.84
C HIS A 101 7.63 -0.41 -6.12
N VAL A 102 8.88 -0.03 -6.37
CA VAL A 102 9.46 1.22 -5.88
C VAL A 102 9.43 2.21 -7.04
N ILE A 103 8.71 3.31 -6.86
CA ILE A 103 8.50 4.34 -7.89
C ILE A 103 9.38 5.54 -7.54
N GLU A 104 10.37 5.79 -8.39
CA GLU A 104 11.24 6.95 -8.32
C GLU A 104 10.95 7.89 -9.49
N LYS A 105 11.60 9.06 -9.51
CA LYS A 105 11.42 10.06 -10.56
C LYS A 105 11.84 9.54 -11.95
N ASP A 106 12.89 8.74 -12.00
CA ASP A 106 13.59 8.33 -13.22
C ASP A 106 13.33 6.88 -13.63
N LYS A 107 12.84 6.05 -12.70
CA LYS A 107 12.64 4.61 -12.92
C LYS A 107 11.58 4.02 -12.01
N ILE A 108 11.13 2.82 -12.38
CA ILE A 108 10.30 1.95 -11.54
C ILE A 108 11.06 0.65 -11.34
N THR A 109 11.38 0.32 -10.09
CA THR A 109 12.03 -0.94 -9.73
C THR A 109 10.96 -1.92 -9.25
N THR A 110 10.86 -3.07 -9.91
CA THR A 110 9.93 -4.13 -9.51
C THR A 110 10.72 -5.35 -9.04
N ARG A 111 10.42 -5.85 -7.84
CA ARG A 111 11.06 -7.02 -7.25
C ARG A 111 10.01 -7.99 -6.72
N THR A 112 10.25 -9.29 -6.88
CA THR A 112 9.47 -10.35 -6.23
C THR A 112 10.29 -10.90 -5.07
N LEU A 113 9.70 -10.91 -3.88
CA LEU A 113 10.38 -11.38 -2.68
C LEU A 113 10.31 -12.90 -2.59
N LYS A 114 11.37 -13.51 -2.06
CA LYS A 114 11.32 -14.91 -1.64
C LYS A 114 10.47 -14.99 -0.37
N ALA A 115 9.30 -15.57 -0.47
CA ALA A 115 8.32 -15.69 0.61
C ALA A 115 7.97 -17.15 0.91
N ARG A 116 7.18 -17.35 1.96
CA ARG A 116 6.52 -18.61 2.26
C ARG A 116 5.48 -18.98 1.19
N MET A 117 5.25 -20.28 1.01
CA MET A 117 4.39 -20.85 -0.05
C MET A 117 3.44 -21.93 0.49
N ASP A 118 3.21 -21.92 1.79
CA ASP A 118 2.19 -22.68 2.52
C ASP A 118 0.94 -21.83 2.77
#